data_AF-A0A7S3FAG7-F1
#
_entry.id   AF-A0A7S3FAG7-F1
#
_cell.length_a   1.000
_cell.length_b   1.000
_cell.length_c   1.000
_cell.angle_alpha   90.00
_cell.angle_beta   90.00
_cell.angle_gamma   90.00
#
_symmetry.space_group_name_H-M   'P 1'
#
loop_
_entity.id
_entity.type
_entity.pdbx_description
1 polymer ?
#
loop_
_entity_poly.entity_id
_entity_poly.type
_entity_poly.pdbx_seq_one_letter_code
_entity_poly.pdbx_strand_id
1 'polypeptide(L)'
;LAIPALGENDSDDTASAQGHPSTVFIGIILTSVGTLFYALEYTLCERAYSVYEKPLDAKQLCFYTGAWGLFFSSIWIVGYTIPHWNQVVADPVRRQKGDLAEIAFLYFTHTINNGVHNAAWFIVCELEGGVSTGLLMGLKAAALFFGSAAFFCDSDHTEQCLSPPKVFATVIVLVGTAIYYWPDMSGNPAAKPSCHCHRPFCQRFIPTSFSSSRSPSRPKTSTTRPPPRP
;
A
#
# COMPACT_ATOMS: atom_id res chain seq x y z
N LEU A 1 0.03 -2.07 -12.66
CA LEU A 1 1.03 -1.57 -13.62
C LEU A 1 1.69 -2.79 -14.27
N ALA A 2 1.01 -3.36 -15.27
CA ALA A 2 1.68 -4.25 -16.20
C ALA A 2 2.63 -3.37 -17.02
N ILE A 3 3.92 -3.65 -16.97
CA ILE A 3 4.87 -3.09 -17.92
C ILE A 3 4.54 -3.78 -19.25
N PRO A 4 3.96 -3.11 -20.25
CA PRO A 4 3.92 -3.69 -21.58
C PRO A 4 5.39 -3.77 -22.03
N ALA A 5 5.78 -4.95 -22.48
CA ALA A 5 7.11 -5.25 -22.98
C ALA A 5 7.62 -4.11 -23.88
N LEU A 6 8.81 -3.61 -23.56
CA LEU A 6 9.52 -2.67 -24.43
C LEU A 6 9.84 -3.40 -25.74
N GLY A 7 9.24 -2.88 -26.82
CA GLY A 7 9.79 -2.79 -28.17
C GLY A 7 10.55 -4.02 -28.69
N GLU A 8 9.80 -4.90 -29.33
CA GLU A 8 10.30 -5.92 -30.25
C GLU A 8 10.79 -5.25 -31.55
N ASN A 9 12.02 -5.57 -31.96
CA ASN A 9 12.46 -5.41 -33.34
C ASN A 9 12.92 -6.78 -33.86
N ASP A 10 12.28 -7.17 -34.96
CA ASP A 10 12.54 -8.26 -35.90
C ASP A 10 12.14 -9.72 -35.56
N SER A 11 10.99 -10.09 -36.14
CA SER A 11 10.73 -11.29 -36.97
C SER A 11 11.22 -12.66 -36.49
N ASP A 12 10.33 -13.47 -35.90
CA ASP A 12 9.65 -14.59 -36.56
C ASP A 12 8.88 -15.46 -35.54
N ASP A 13 7.77 -16.01 -36.01
CA ASP A 13 6.98 -17.13 -35.49
C ASP A 13 6.19 -17.04 -34.17
N THR A 14 4.87 -17.01 -34.39
CA THR A 14 3.76 -17.29 -33.46
C THR A 14 3.88 -18.69 -32.84
N ALA A 15 4.47 -18.82 -31.64
CA ALA A 15 4.22 -19.96 -30.74
C ALA A 15 4.64 -19.66 -29.30
N SER A 16 3.67 -19.68 -28.37
CA SER A 16 3.84 -19.86 -26.91
C SER A 16 4.72 -18.86 -26.15
N ALA A 17 4.07 -17.92 -25.45
CA ALA A 17 4.27 -17.52 -24.05
C ALA A 17 5.59 -17.89 -23.31
N GLN A 18 6.76 -17.63 -23.88
CA GLN A 18 8.04 -17.64 -23.18
C GLN A 18 8.82 -16.39 -23.57
N GLY A 19 8.60 -15.30 -22.84
CA GLY A 19 9.47 -14.13 -22.91
C GLY A 19 10.91 -14.56 -22.64
N HIS A 20 11.85 -14.05 -23.45
CA HIS A 20 13.28 -14.34 -23.35
C HIS A 20 13.73 -14.31 -21.87
N PRO A 21 14.46 -15.32 -21.35
CA PRO A 21 14.71 -15.49 -19.91
C PRO A 21 15.37 -14.25 -19.27
N SER A 22 16.11 -13.46 -20.06
CA SER A 22 16.67 -12.18 -19.65
C SER A 22 15.61 -11.13 -19.29
N THR A 23 14.49 -11.06 -20.00
CA THR A 23 13.42 -10.07 -19.75
C THR A 23 12.70 -10.38 -18.44
N VAL A 24 12.44 -11.65 -18.16
CA VAL A 24 11.84 -12.09 -16.89
C VAL A 24 12.77 -11.76 -15.73
N PHE A 25 14.07 -12.03 -15.88
CA PHE A 25 15.06 -11.73 -14.85
C PHE A 25 15.18 -10.22 -14.56
N ILE A 26 15.16 -9.38 -15.60
CA ILE A 26 15.14 -7.92 -15.45
C ILE A 26 13.88 -7.49 -14.69
N GLY A 27 12.71 -8.06 -15.01
CA GLY A 27 11.46 -7.81 -14.30
C GLY A 27 11.55 -8.15 -12.81
N ILE A 28 12.18 -9.27 -12.46
CA ILE A 28 12.40 -9.69 -11.06
C ILE A 28 13.30 -8.68 -10.33
N ILE A 29 14.41 -8.26 -10.95
CA ILE A 29 15.34 -7.29 -10.35
C ILE A 29 14.63 -5.94 -10.15
N LEU A 30 13.98 -5.42 -11.19
CA LEU A 30 13.28 -4.13 -11.12
C LEU A 30 12.19 -4.14 -10.04
N THR A 31 11.42 -5.24 -9.97
CA THR A 31 10.40 -5.39 -8.93
C THR A 31 11.01 -5.46 -7.53
N SER A 32 12.11 -6.19 -7.36
CA SER A 32 12.81 -6.33 -6.07
C SER A 32 13.43 -5.00 -5.61
N VAL A 33 14.00 -4.22 -6.51
CA VAL A 33 14.50 -2.87 -6.21
C VAL A 33 13.33 -1.96 -5.83
N GLY A 34 12.22 -2.03 -6.58
CA GLY A 34 11.00 -1.29 -6.27
C GLY A 34 10.44 -1.59 -4.88
N THR A 35 10.40 -2.87 -4.48
CA THR A 35 9.90 -3.26 -3.15
C THR A 35 10.81 -2.77 -2.03
N LEU A 36 12.14 -2.70 -2.25
CA LEU A 36 13.07 -2.11 -1.28
C LEU A 36 12.82 -0.61 -1.09
N PHE A 37 12.66 0.14 -2.18
CA PHE A 37 12.31 1.56 -2.09
C PHE A 37 10.98 1.78 -1.39
N TYR A 38 9.99 0.91 -1.66
CA TYR A 38 8.69 0.97 -1.00
C TYR A 38 8.78 0.68 0.51
N ALA A 39 9.61 -0.29 0.92
CA ALA A 39 9.86 -0.56 2.34
C ALA A 39 10.61 0.61 3.03
N LEU A 40 11.54 1.26 2.34
CA LEU A 40 12.22 2.46 2.82
C LEU A 40 11.24 3.62 2.97
N GLU A 41 10.33 3.81 2.01
CA GLU A 41 9.27 4.82 2.08
C GLU A 41 8.44 4.66 3.36
N TYR A 42 8.09 3.43 3.76
CA TYR A 42 7.32 3.17 4.98
C TYR A 42 8.08 3.66 6.22
N THR A 43 9.36 3.32 6.29
CA THR A 43 10.23 3.72 7.41
C THR A 43 10.43 5.24 7.44
N LEU A 44 10.59 5.86 6.26
CA LEU A 44 10.73 7.30 6.13
C LEU A 44 9.44 8.04 6.51
N CYS A 45 8.27 7.52 6.16
CA CYS A 45 6.99 8.08 6.58
C CYS A 45 6.86 8.04 8.10
N GLU A 46 7.14 6.90 8.73
CA GLU A 46 7.10 6.76 10.20
C GLU A 46 8.09 7.70 10.91
N ARG A 47 9.29 7.89 10.33
CA ARG A 47 10.26 8.87 10.80
C ARG A 47 9.79 10.31 10.59
N ALA A 48 9.17 10.63 9.45
CA ALA A 48 8.63 11.94 9.18
C ALA A 48 7.49 12.31 10.14
N TYR A 49 6.66 11.34 10.53
CA TYR A 49 5.61 11.58 11.52
C TYR A 49 6.14 11.73 12.95
N SER A 50 7.28 11.12 13.29
CA SER A 50 7.83 11.12 14.65
C SER A 50 8.84 12.23 14.95
N VAL A 51 9.59 12.73 13.95
CA VAL A 51 10.73 13.65 14.17
C VAL A 51 10.36 15.13 14.05
N TYR A 52 9.35 15.49 13.23
CA TYR A 52 9.05 16.90 12.97
C TYR A 52 8.13 17.51 14.06
N GLU A 53 8.55 18.63 14.65
CA GLU A 53 7.79 19.37 15.67
C GLU A 53 6.40 19.83 15.19
N LYS A 54 6.27 20.08 13.88
CA LYS A 54 4.98 20.18 13.19
C LYS A 54 4.84 18.93 12.32
N PRO A 55 4.18 17.85 12.81
CA PRO A 55 4.06 16.64 12.03
C PRO A 55 3.23 16.97 10.79
N LEU A 56 3.75 16.52 9.64
CA LEU A 56 3.06 16.64 8.36
C LEU A 56 1.74 15.88 8.45
N ASP A 57 0.68 16.50 7.94
CA ASP A 57 -0.62 15.85 7.80
C ASP A 57 -0.53 14.75 6.73
N ALA A 58 -1.13 13.58 6.96
CA ALA A 58 -1.13 12.47 6.01
C ALA A 58 -1.63 12.89 4.62
N LYS A 59 -2.56 13.85 4.57
CA LYS A 59 -3.09 14.41 3.32
C LYS A 59 -2.05 15.21 2.54
N GLN A 60 -1.21 15.96 3.23
CA GLN A 60 -0.14 16.73 2.59
C GLN A 60 0.90 15.78 2.00
N LEU A 61 1.29 14.75 2.75
CA LEU A 61 2.24 13.75 2.27
C LEU A 61 1.68 12.98 1.05
N CYS A 62 0.42 12.54 1.13
CA CYS A 62 -0.28 11.92 0.01
C CYS A 62 -0.30 12.82 -1.23
N PHE A 63 -0.55 14.12 -1.06
CA PHE A 63 -0.57 15.08 -2.16
C PHE A 63 0.82 15.25 -2.80
N TYR A 64 1.88 15.41 -1.98
CA TYR A 64 3.24 15.57 -2.50
C TYR A 64 3.74 14.32 -3.22
N THR A 65 3.53 13.13 -2.65
CA THR A 65 3.90 11.86 -3.30
C THR A 65 3.12 11.68 -4.61
N GLY A 66 1.83 11.99 -4.62
CA GLY A 66 1.01 11.98 -5.83
C GLY A 66 1.49 12.98 -6.88
N ALA A 67 1.86 14.20 -6.48
CA ALA A 67 2.35 15.24 -7.39
C ALA A 67 3.68 14.85 -8.05
N TRP A 68 4.63 14.30 -7.29
CA TRP A 68 5.89 13.79 -7.83
C TRP A 68 5.67 12.60 -8.76
N GLY A 69 4.82 11.64 -8.37
CA GLY A 69 4.46 10.51 -9.21
C GLY A 69 3.82 10.94 -10.53
N LEU A 70 2.92 11.93 -10.49
CA LEU A 70 2.31 12.51 -11.68
C LEU A 70 3.34 13.23 -12.55
N PHE A 71 4.26 14.00 -11.95
CA PHE A 71 5.30 14.73 -12.68
C PHE A 71 6.20 13.79 -13.50
N PHE A 72 6.78 12.77 -12.87
CA PHE A 72 7.65 11.81 -13.57
C PHE A 72 6.88 11.00 -14.61
N SER A 73 5.66 10.56 -14.28
CA SER A 73 4.81 9.83 -15.22
C SER A 73 4.44 10.71 -16.42
N SER A 74 4.16 12.00 -16.20
CA SER A 74 3.83 12.94 -17.26
C SER A 74 5.02 13.19 -18.19
N ILE A 75 6.23 13.30 -17.65
CA ILE A 75 7.46 13.41 -18.46
C ILE A 75 7.58 12.20 -19.39
N TRP A 76 7.39 10.99 -18.86
CA TRP A 76 7.45 9.77 -19.66
C TRP A 76 6.36 9.72 -20.73
N ILE A 77 5.11 10.04 -20.36
CA ILE A 77 3.98 10.03 -21.28
C ILE A 77 4.21 11.03 -22.42
N VAL A 78 4.62 12.27 -22.10
CA VAL A 78 4.86 13.31 -23.09
C VAL A 78 6.10 13.01 -23.94
N GLY A 79 7.17 12.51 -23.34
CA GLY A 79 8.45 12.25 -24.02
C GLY A 79 8.46 10.99 -24.88
N TYR A 80 7.74 9.94 -24.47
CA TYR A 80 7.78 8.63 -25.13
C TYR A 80 6.41 8.18 -25.66
N THR A 81 5.36 8.23 -24.84
CA THR A 81 4.05 7.66 -25.21
C THR A 81 3.33 8.46 -26.29
N ILE A 82 3.30 9.80 -26.19
CA ILE A 82 2.61 10.64 -27.18
C ILE A 82 3.26 10.53 -28.58
N PRO A 83 4.60 10.63 -28.73
CA PRO A 83 5.23 10.45 -30.04
C PRO A 83 4.97 9.09 -30.68
N HIS A 84 4.84 8.03 -29.88
CA HIS A 84 4.62 6.66 -30.35
C HIS A 84 3.16 6.20 -30.19
N TRP A 85 2.20 7.14 -30.12
CA TRP A 85 0.80 6.85 -29.81
C TRP A 85 0.18 5.74 -30.67
N ASN A 86 0.46 5.78 -31.98
CA ASN A 86 -0.12 4.81 -32.91
C ASN A 86 0.35 3.38 -32.60
N GLN A 87 1.64 3.20 -32.33
CA GLN A 87 2.22 1.89 -32.07
C GLN A 87 1.85 1.34 -30.69
N VAL A 88 1.81 2.22 -29.68
CA VAL A 88 1.63 1.82 -28.27
C VAL A 88 0.16 1.74 -27.87
N VAL A 89 -0.71 2.58 -28.43
CA VAL A 89 -2.11 2.70 -28.01
C VAL A 89 -3.09 2.40 -29.14
N ALA A 90 -3.03 3.11 -30.27
CA ALA A 90 -4.09 3.05 -31.27
C ALA A 90 -4.16 1.70 -32.00
N ASP A 91 -3.00 1.16 -32.41
CA ASP A 91 -2.95 -0.10 -33.16
C ASP A 91 -3.33 -1.32 -32.32
N PRO A 92 -2.85 -1.49 -31.07
CA PRO A 92 -3.29 -2.59 -30.21
C PRO A 92 -4.80 -2.56 -29.94
N VAL A 93 -5.37 -1.38 -29.66
CA VAL A 93 -6.82 -1.23 -29.40
C VAL A 93 -7.63 -1.59 -30.63
N ARG A 94 -7.20 -1.13 -31.82
CA ARG A 94 -7.87 -1.47 -33.08
C ARG A 94 -7.77 -2.96 -33.43
N ARG A 95 -6.62 -3.59 -33.18
CA ARG A 95 -6.40 -5.03 -33.42
C ARG A 95 -7.31 -5.90 -32.55
N GLN A 96 -7.51 -5.50 -31.29
CA GLN A 96 -8.38 -6.20 -30.35
C GLN A 96 -9.86 -5.79 -30.44
N LYS A 97 -10.22 -4.93 -31.41
CA LYS A 97 -11.58 -4.35 -31.56
C LYS A 97 -12.10 -3.69 -30.27
N GLY A 98 -11.19 -3.12 -29.47
CA GLY A 98 -11.53 -2.46 -28.23
C GLY A 98 -12.16 -1.08 -28.47
N ASP A 99 -13.06 -0.68 -27.59
CA ASP A 99 -13.62 0.67 -27.58
C ASP A 99 -12.77 1.62 -26.73
N LEU A 100 -12.41 2.78 -27.28
CA LEU A 100 -11.61 3.77 -26.57
C LEU A 100 -12.39 4.39 -25.41
N ALA A 101 -13.72 4.52 -25.52
CA ALA A 101 -14.53 5.11 -24.46
C ALA A 101 -14.60 4.19 -23.24
N GLU A 102 -14.76 2.88 -23.45
CA GLU A 102 -14.69 1.88 -22.38
C GLU A 102 -13.32 1.86 -21.70
N ILE A 103 -12.23 1.89 -22.48
CA ILE A 103 -10.87 1.95 -21.92
C ILE A 103 -10.70 3.23 -21.09
N ALA A 104 -11.12 4.39 -21.61
CA ALA A 104 -11.05 5.65 -20.88
C ALA A 104 -11.85 5.60 -19.57
N PHE A 105 -13.04 4.98 -19.59
CA PHE A 105 -13.86 4.78 -18.40
C PHE A 105 -13.19 3.86 -17.37
N LEU A 106 -12.57 2.75 -17.81
CA LEU A 106 -11.80 1.85 -16.96
C LEU A 106 -10.61 2.57 -16.31
N TYR A 107 -9.86 3.37 -17.08
CA TYR A 107 -8.76 4.17 -16.52
C TYR A 107 -9.26 5.23 -15.53
N PHE A 108 -10.39 5.88 -15.82
CA PHE A 108 -10.96 6.88 -14.93
C PHE A 108 -11.39 6.27 -13.58
N THR A 109 -12.13 5.16 -13.62
CA THR A 109 -12.55 4.44 -12.40
C THR A 109 -11.35 3.89 -11.63
N HIS A 110 -10.33 3.38 -12.34
CA HIS A 110 -9.08 2.93 -11.74
C HIS A 110 -8.34 4.07 -11.02
N THR A 111 -8.28 5.26 -11.62
CA THR A 111 -7.68 6.46 -11.00
C THR A 111 -8.39 6.86 -9.72
N ILE A 112 -9.73 6.89 -9.72
CA ILE A 112 -10.51 7.19 -8.51
C ILE A 112 -10.22 6.16 -7.41
N ASN A 113 -10.26 4.87 -7.77
CA ASN A 113 -9.99 3.79 -6.83
C ASN A 113 -8.57 3.90 -6.23
N ASN A 114 -7.56 4.19 -7.05
CA ASN A 114 -6.19 4.40 -6.57
C ASN A 114 -6.08 5.65 -5.69
N GLY A 115 -6.79 6.74 -6.01
CA GLY A 115 -6.83 7.94 -5.18
C GLY A 115 -7.37 7.65 -3.78
N VAL A 116 -8.52 6.96 -3.70
CA VAL A 116 -9.12 6.52 -2.43
C VAL A 116 -8.20 5.56 -1.68
N HIS A 117 -7.61 4.59 -2.40
CA HIS A 117 -6.70 3.62 -1.81
C HIS A 117 -5.46 4.29 -1.20
N ASN A 118 -4.81 5.20 -1.92
CA ASN A 118 -3.63 5.92 -1.43
C ASN A 118 -3.99 6.81 -0.22
N ALA A 119 -5.13 7.51 -0.27
CA ALA A 119 -5.59 8.32 0.85
C ALA A 119 -5.82 7.45 2.11
N ALA A 120 -6.50 6.32 1.96
CA ALA A 120 -6.71 5.37 3.06
C ALA A 120 -5.38 4.82 3.58
N TRP A 121 -4.43 4.51 2.70
CA TRP A 121 -3.11 4.01 3.06
C TRP A 121 -2.34 5.00 3.94
N PHE A 122 -2.24 6.27 3.54
CA PHE A 122 -1.54 7.29 4.33
C PHE A 122 -2.21 7.54 5.69
N ILE A 123 -3.54 7.49 5.76
CA ILE A 123 -4.29 7.61 7.01
C ILE A 123 -4.00 6.43 7.95
N VAL A 124 -4.05 5.20 7.44
CA VAL A 124 -3.74 4.01 8.25
C VAL A 124 -2.29 4.02 8.71
N CYS A 125 -1.36 4.46 7.85
CA CYS A 125 0.06 4.60 8.20
C CYS A 125 0.27 5.60 9.34
N GLU A 126 -0.45 6.72 9.35
CA GLU A 126 -0.42 7.69 10.46
C GLU A 126 -1.00 7.12 11.76
N LEU A 127 -2.09 6.34 11.68
CA LEU A 127 -2.82 5.86 12.86
C LEU A 127 -2.20 4.62 13.51
N GLU A 128 -1.78 3.65 12.72
CA GLU A 128 -1.38 2.29 13.16
C GLU A 128 0.13 2.00 12.96
N GLY A 129 0.85 2.90 12.28
CA GLY A 129 2.27 2.77 11.97
C GLY A 129 2.60 1.96 10.72
N GLY A 130 3.88 1.90 10.35
CA GLY A 130 4.34 1.25 9.12
C GLY A 130 4.16 -0.26 9.11
N VAL A 131 4.36 -0.93 10.26
CA VAL A 131 4.26 -2.39 10.40
C VAL A 131 2.83 -2.88 10.17
N SER A 132 1.86 -2.32 10.90
CA SER A 132 0.43 -2.63 10.77
C SER A 132 -0.08 -2.39 9.34
N THR A 133 0.38 -1.30 8.72
CA THR A 133 0.06 -0.97 7.33
C THR A 133 0.61 -2.01 6.35
N GLY A 134 1.84 -2.51 6.58
CA GLY A 134 2.42 -3.60 5.81
C GLY A 134 1.61 -4.90 5.91
N LEU A 135 1.16 -5.28 7.10
CA LEU A 135 0.28 -6.45 7.29
C LEU A 135 -1.05 -6.29 6.53
N LEU A 136 -1.67 -5.11 6.60
CA LEU A 136 -2.92 -4.83 5.89
C LEU A 136 -2.75 -4.95 4.37
N MET A 137 -1.59 -4.56 3.83
CA MET A 137 -1.27 -4.75 2.41
C MET A 137 -1.11 -6.23 2.04
N GLY A 138 -0.54 -7.05 2.93
CA GLY A 138 -0.52 -8.50 2.77
C GLY A 138 -1.93 -9.08 2.71
N LEU A 139 -2.82 -8.65 3.61
CA LEU A 139 -4.22 -9.07 3.62
C LEU A 139 -4.97 -8.64 2.35
N LYS A 140 -4.70 -7.42 1.86
CA LYS A 140 -5.21 -6.94 0.58
C LYS A 140 -4.78 -7.85 -0.57
N ALA A 141 -3.50 -8.24 -0.62
CA ALA A 141 -2.99 -9.13 -1.66
C ALA A 141 -3.69 -10.50 -1.63
N ALA A 142 -3.88 -11.07 -0.44
CA ALA A 142 -4.66 -12.28 -0.25
C ALA A 142 -6.09 -12.16 -0.79
N ALA A 143 -6.79 -11.08 -0.44
CA ALA A 143 -8.15 -10.83 -0.94
C ALA A 143 -8.19 -10.66 -2.47
N LEU A 144 -7.18 -10.01 -3.07
CA LEU A 144 -7.06 -9.86 -4.51
C LEU A 144 -6.87 -11.20 -5.23
N PHE A 145 -6.14 -12.16 -4.67
CA PHE A 145 -6.03 -13.49 -5.28
C PHE A 145 -7.36 -14.21 -5.36
N PHE A 146 -8.18 -14.15 -4.29
CA PHE A 146 -9.51 -14.74 -4.31
C PHE A 146 -10.45 -14.00 -5.26
N GLY A 147 -10.43 -12.67 -5.26
CA GLY A 147 -11.21 -11.87 -6.20
C GLY A 147 -10.83 -12.19 -7.65
N SER A 148 -9.54 -12.23 -7.96
CA SER A 148 -9.04 -12.57 -9.29
C SER A 148 -9.49 -13.96 -9.73
N ALA A 149 -9.40 -14.96 -8.84
CA ALA A 149 -9.85 -16.30 -9.15
C ALA A 149 -11.38 -16.39 -9.34
N ALA A 150 -12.16 -15.58 -8.60
CA ALA A 150 -13.62 -15.58 -8.71
C ALA A 150 -14.13 -14.92 -9.99
N PHE A 151 -13.48 -13.85 -10.46
CA PHE A 151 -13.94 -13.08 -11.62
C PHE A 151 -13.26 -13.43 -12.94
N PHE A 152 -12.01 -13.91 -12.91
CA PHE A 152 -11.18 -14.06 -14.10
C PHE A 152 -10.56 -15.44 -14.29
N CYS A 153 -10.92 -16.43 -13.46
CA CYS A 153 -10.49 -17.81 -13.72
C CYS A 153 -11.28 -18.36 -14.91
N ASP A 154 -10.56 -18.53 -16.02
CA ASP A 154 -11.04 -19.19 -17.23
C ASP A 154 -9.94 -20.09 -17.81
N SER A 155 -10.31 -20.96 -18.74
CA SER A 155 -9.43 -21.93 -19.41
C SER A 155 -8.29 -21.25 -20.15
N ASP A 156 -8.52 -20.03 -20.64
CA ASP A 156 -7.51 -19.21 -21.34
C ASP A 156 -6.59 -18.45 -20.37
N HIS A 157 -6.94 -18.35 -19.09
CA HIS A 157 -6.23 -17.56 -18.06
C HIS A 157 -5.97 -18.37 -16.78
N THR A 158 -5.39 -19.57 -16.96
CA THR A 158 -5.10 -20.50 -15.85
C THR A 158 -4.18 -19.92 -14.77
N GLU A 159 -3.36 -18.92 -15.11
CA GLU A 159 -2.49 -18.21 -14.17
C GLU A 159 -3.27 -17.39 -13.13
N GLN A 160 -4.52 -17.04 -13.41
CA GLN A 160 -5.40 -16.27 -12.53
C GLN A 160 -6.23 -17.18 -11.61
N CYS A 161 -6.34 -18.46 -11.95
CA CYS A 161 -7.02 -19.46 -11.15
C CYS A 161 -6.32 -19.70 -9.81
N LEU A 162 -7.10 -20.18 -8.83
CA LEU A 162 -6.63 -20.45 -7.48
C LEU A 162 -5.76 -21.71 -7.48
N SER A 163 -4.47 -21.58 -7.18
CA SER A 163 -3.54 -22.69 -7.08
C SER A 163 -3.23 -23.03 -5.61
N PRO A 164 -2.87 -24.29 -5.29
CA PRO A 164 -2.53 -24.67 -3.93
C PRO A 164 -1.46 -23.78 -3.26
N PRO A 165 -0.39 -23.35 -3.97
CA PRO A 165 0.58 -22.40 -3.41
C PRO A 165 -0.03 -21.04 -3.01
N LYS A 166 -0.98 -20.50 -3.79
CA LYS A 166 -1.66 -19.23 -3.46
C LYS A 166 -2.53 -19.37 -2.20
N VAL A 167 -3.22 -20.50 -2.05
CA VAL A 167 -4.02 -20.79 -0.85
C VAL A 167 -3.11 -20.91 0.36
N PHE A 168 -2.02 -21.67 0.27
CA PHE A 168 -1.06 -21.83 1.35
C PHE A 168 -0.43 -20.50 1.78
N ALA A 169 0.01 -19.67 0.82
CA ALA A 169 0.54 -18.34 1.10
C ALA A 169 -0.50 -17.46 1.82
N THR A 170 -1.76 -17.54 1.40
CA THR A 170 -2.85 -16.77 2.03
C THR A 170 -3.10 -17.21 3.48
N VAL A 171 -3.10 -18.51 3.75
CA VAL A 171 -3.23 -19.04 5.12
C VAL A 171 -2.10 -18.51 6.01
N ILE A 172 -0.86 -18.50 5.52
CA ILE A 172 0.28 -17.96 6.26
C ILE A 172 0.07 -16.48 6.60
N VAL A 173 -0.35 -15.66 5.63
CA VAL A 173 -0.61 -14.23 5.85
C VAL A 173 -1.72 -14.00 6.88
N LEU A 174 -2.80 -14.78 6.79
CA LEU A 174 -3.93 -14.69 7.74
C LEU A 174 -3.52 -15.09 9.15
N VAL A 175 -2.78 -16.19 9.31
CA VAL A 175 -2.28 -16.64 10.62
C VAL A 175 -1.29 -15.65 11.20
N GLY A 176 -0.33 -15.17 10.42
CA GLY A 176 0.64 -14.16 10.86
C GLY A 176 -0.05 -12.86 11.31
N THR A 177 -1.07 -12.44 10.58
CA THR A 177 -1.88 -11.27 10.94
C THR A 177 -2.68 -11.51 12.23
N ALA A 178 -3.30 -12.69 12.38
CA ALA A 178 -4.03 -13.06 13.59
C ALA A 178 -3.12 -13.09 14.83
N ILE A 179 -1.90 -13.62 14.71
CA ILE A 179 -0.90 -13.63 15.79
C ILE A 179 -0.50 -12.20 16.15
N TYR A 180 -0.24 -11.34 15.17
CA TYR A 180 0.15 -9.95 15.41
C TYR A 180 -0.92 -9.13 16.15
N TYR A 181 -2.19 -9.31 15.78
CA TYR A 181 -3.31 -8.62 16.42
C TYR A 181 -3.86 -9.32 17.66
N TRP A 182 -3.33 -10.49 18.01
CA TRP A 182 -3.81 -11.24 19.17
C TRP A 182 -3.68 -10.37 20.43
N PRO A 183 -4.76 -10.16 21.19
CA PRO A 183 -4.66 -9.43 22.44
C PRO A 183 -3.76 -10.23 23.40
N ASP A 184 -2.75 -9.59 23.98
CA ASP A 184 -2.03 -10.16 25.11
C ASP A 184 -3.05 -10.45 26.22
N MET A 185 -3.48 -11.69 26.34
CA MET A 185 -4.30 -12.17 27.46
C MET A 185 -3.49 -12.18 28.77
N SER A 186 -2.19 -11.92 28.72
CA SER A 186 -1.42 -11.55 29.90
C SER A 186 -1.77 -10.10 30.24
N GLY A 187 -2.45 -9.88 31.37
CA GLY A 187 -2.89 -8.56 31.85
C GLY A 187 -1.74 -7.59 32.21
N ASN A 188 -0.66 -7.58 31.43
CA ASN A 188 0.44 -6.64 31.54
C ASN A 188 0.26 -5.58 30.42
N PRO A 189 -0.17 -4.35 30.74
CA PRO A 189 -0.45 -3.30 29.75
C PRO A 189 0.80 -2.74 29.03
N ALA A 190 1.88 -3.51 28.91
CA ALA A 190 3.22 -3.04 28.57
C ALA A 190 3.77 -3.52 27.20
N ALA A 191 3.03 -4.30 26.40
CA ALA A 191 3.61 -4.97 25.23
C ALA A 191 2.93 -4.73 23.87
N LYS A 192 2.03 -3.74 23.76
CA LYS A 192 1.98 -3.00 22.50
C LYS A 192 2.92 -1.82 22.68
N PRO A 193 3.90 -1.57 21.77
CA PRO A 193 4.39 -0.21 21.60
C PRO A 193 3.16 0.58 21.18
N SER A 194 2.45 1.11 22.17
CA SER A 194 1.48 2.15 21.96
C SER A 194 2.31 3.25 21.32
N CYS A 195 2.20 3.39 20.00
CA CYS A 195 2.38 4.69 19.41
C CYS A 195 1.45 5.58 20.20
N HIS A 196 2.03 6.30 21.17
CA HIS A 196 1.35 7.30 21.94
C HIS A 196 0.90 8.32 20.91
N CYS A 197 -0.31 8.12 20.39
CA CYS A 197 -0.98 9.07 19.53
C CYS A 197 -1.30 10.26 20.44
N HIS A 198 -0.32 11.13 20.61
CA HIS A 198 -0.42 12.35 21.40
C HIS A 198 -1.16 13.42 20.59
N ARG A 199 -2.28 13.05 19.95
CA ARG A 199 -3.14 13.98 19.21
C ARG A 199 -4.62 13.76 19.51
N PRO A 200 -5.38 14.83 19.87
CA PRO A 200 -6.81 14.77 20.15
C PRO A 200 -7.70 14.51 18.92
N PHE A 201 -7.12 14.19 17.75
CA PHE A 201 -7.88 14.02 16.50
C PHE A 201 -8.60 12.66 16.42
N CYS A 202 -8.11 11.63 17.11
CA CYS A 202 -8.73 10.30 17.14
C CYS A 202 -10.11 10.28 17.86
N GLN A 203 -10.44 11.31 18.65
CA GLN A 203 -11.75 11.39 19.32
C GLN A 203 -12.88 11.93 18.43
N ARG A 204 -12.59 12.50 17.25
CA ARG A 204 -13.61 13.21 16.46
C ARG A 204 -14.35 12.36 15.43
N PHE A 205 -13.93 11.12 15.20
CA PHE A 205 -14.55 10.22 14.22
C PHE A 205 -15.15 8.93 14.80
N ILE A 206 -15.08 8.73 16.11
CA ILE A 206 -15.84 7.67 16.79
C ILE A 206 -17.05 8.33 17.46
N PRO A 207 -18.29 8.00 17.07
CA PRO A 207 -19.47 8.47 17.80
C PRO A 207 -19.38 7.92 19.23
N THR A 208 -19.10 8.82 20.17
CA THR A 208 -19.01 8.53 21.59
C THR A 208 -20.41 8.37 22.15
N SER A 209 -20.95 7.16 22.06
CA SER A 209 -22.07 6.73 22.91
C SER A 209 -21.69 5.45 23.65
N PHE A 210 -20.70 5.54 24.55
CA PHE A 210 -20.70 4.68 25.72
C PHE A 210 -20.02 5.40 26.90
N SER A 211 -20.85 5.66 27.90
CA SER A 211 -20.56 6.38 29.13
C SER A 211 -19.95 5.44 30.17
N SER A 212 -19.20 6.05 31.11
CA SER A 212 -18.97 5.58 32.48
C SER A 212 -17.81 4.60 32.73
N SER A 213 -16.71 5.09 33.31
CA SER A 213 -16.63 5.20 34.78
C SER A 213 -15.42 6.05 35.21
N ARG A 214 -15.65 6.87 36.24
CA ARG A 214 -14.63 7.58 37.02
C ARG A 214 -13.91 6.60 37.94
N SER A 215 -12.59 6.77 38.15
CA SER A 215 -11.95 6.69 39.47
C SER A 215 -10.45 7.12 39.41
N PRO A 216 -9.73 7.32 40.54
CA PRO A 216 -9.58 8.63 41.16
C PRO A 216 -8.11 9.12 41.25
N SER A 217 -7.99 10.40 41.57
CA SER A 217 -6.79 11.19 41.82
C SER A 217 -5.77 10.56 42.78
N ARG A 218 -4.51 10.50 42.35
CA ARG A 218 -3.33 10.15 43.17
C ARG A 218 -2.88 11.37 44.02
N PRO A 219 -2.56 11.20 45.32
CA PRO A 219 -2.06 12.30 46.15
C PRO A 219 -0.58 12.61 45.86
N LYS A 220 -0.24 13.91 45.87
CA LYS A 220 1.13 14.41 45.75
C LYS A 220 1.83 14.31 47.11
N THR A 221 2.86 13.48 47.22
CA THR A 221 3.82 13.48 48.33
C THR A 221 4.80 14.64 48.15
N SER A 222 4.77 15.60 49.08
CA SER A 222 5.75 16.70 49.17
C SER A 222 6.99 16.22 49.92
N THR A 223 8.14 16.17 49.24
CA THR A 223 9.43 15.91 49.89
C THR A 223 10.06 17.24 50.32
N THR A 224 10.06 17.48 51.62
CA THR A 224 10.77 18.58 52.30
C THR A 224 12.27 18.28 52.34
N ARG A 225 13.12 19.20 51.85
CA ARG A 225 14.58 19.20 52.06
C ARG A 225 14.92 19.82 53.42
N PRO A 226 15.90 19.27 54.17
CA PRO A 226 16.43 19.92 55.37
C PRO A 226 17.45 21.04 55.04
N PRO A 227 17.63 22.03 55.93
CA PRO A 227 18.57 23.14 55.75
C PRO A 227 20.03 22.74 56.01
N PRO A 228 21.01 23.51 55.49
CA PRO A 228 22.42 23.31 55.76
C PRO A 228 22.77 23.71 57.20
N ARG A 229 23.65 22.94 57.85
CA ARG A 229 24.23 23.29 59.16
C ARG A 229 25.37 24.29 59.01
N PRO A 230 25.61 25.11 60.07
CA PRO A 230 26.60 26.18 60.10
C PRO A 230 28.05 25.66 60.11
#